data_AF-A0A0K1ESF9-F1
#
_entry.id   AF-A0A0K1ESF9-F1
#
_cell.length_a   1.000
_cell.length_b   1.000
_cell.length_c   1.000
_cell.angle_alpha   90.00
_cell.angle_beta   90.00
_cell.angle_gamma   90.00
#
_symmetry.space_group_name_H-M   'P 1'
#
loop_
_entity.id
_entity.type
_entity.pdbx_description
1 polymer ?
#
loop_
_entity_poly.entity_id
_entity_poly.type
_entity_poly.pdbx_seq_one_letter_code
_entity_poly.pdbx_strand_id
1 'polypeptide(L)'
;MRRFSIVPNASTDVRRVILYQSDYGVYLFLSRSEKDEGTFADEWYEYVSDAEAEAEERFGITKDMWIEVPEPQAGCQPDWIEPVRVRGRKYGEPEYGVLERLVNGEWVVIPQKRPK
;
A
#
# COMPACT_ATOMS: atom_id res chain seq x y z
N MET A 1 4.38 -9.90 -6.58
CA MET A 1 2.91 -10.06 -6.67
C MET A 1 2.29 -8.98 -5.82
N ARG A 2 1.27 -8.26 -6.31
CA ARG A 2 0.58 -7.25 -5.52
C ARG A 2 -0.93 -7.30 -5.70
N ARG A 3 -1.65 -7.25 -4.58
CA ARG A 3 -3.13 -7.29 -4.54
C ARG A 3 -3.65 -6.31 -3.50
N PHE A 4 -4.88 -5.84 -3.65
CA PHE A 4 -5.56 -5.10 -2.60
C PHE A 4 -6.98 -5.61 -2.39
N SER A 5 -7.52 -5.33 -1.22
CA SER A 5 -8.94 -5.52 -0.92
C SER A 5 -9.45 -4.39 -0.03
N ILE A 6 -10.74 -4.10 -0.16
CA ILE A 6 -11.49 -3.33 0.84
C ILE A 6 -11.91 -4.28 1.95
N VAL A 7 -11.86 -3.81 3.20
CA VAL A 7 -12.26 -4.60 4.37
C VAL A 7 -13.80 -4.62 4.43
N PRO A 8 -14.46 -5.80 4.34
CA PRO A 8 -15.93 -5.88 4.27
C PRO A 8 -16.61 -5.50 5.59
N ASN A 9 -15.99 -5.83 6.72
CA ASN A 9 -16.55 -5.58 8.05
C ASN A 9 -15.55 -4.80 8.89
N ALA A 10 -15.76 -3.49 9.01
CA ALA A 10 -14.85 -2.61 9.72
C ALA A 10 -15.07 -2.62 11.24
N SER A 11 -14.93 -3.79 11.87
CA SER A 11 -14.77 -3.91 13.33
C SER A 11 -13.47 -3.25 13.82
N THR A 12 -12.56 -2.93 12.90
CA THR A 12 -11.31 -2.24 13.11
C THR A 12 -11.29 -0.89 12.37
N ASP A 13 -10.28 -0.06 12.66
CA ASP A 13 -10.03 1.17 11.87
C ASP A 13 -9.46 0.88 10.48
N VAL A 14 -9.12 -0.37 10.15
CA VAL A 14 -8.59 -0.75 8.84
C VAL A 14 -9.74 -0.81 7.82
N ARG A 15 -9.54 -0.15 6.68
CA ARG A 15 -10.51 -0.04 5.59
C ARG A 15 -10.02 -0.64 4.28
N ARG A 16 -8.70 -0.70 4.10
CA ARG A 16 -8.06 -1.27 2.91
C ARG A 16 -6.76 -1.96 3.30
N VAL A 17 -6.50 -3.09 2.69
CA VAL A 17 -5.25 -3.85 2.83
C VAL A 17 -4.61 -4.01 1.46
N ILE A 18 -3.31 -3.79 1.36
CA ILE A 18 -2.50 -4.16 0.19
C ILE A 18 -1.56 -5.29 0.61
N LEU A 19 -1.67 -6.43 -0.06
CA LEU A 19 -0.72 -7.54 0.05
C LEU A 19 0.34 -7.37 -1.03
N TYR A 20 1.61 -7.41 -0.63
CA TYR A 20 2.75 -7.31 -1.54
C TYR A 20 3.80 -8.37 -1.23
N GLN A 21 4.00 -9.29 -2.17
CA GLN A 21 5.09 -10.26 -2.11
C GLN A 21 6.34 -9.67 -2.76
N SER A 22 7.39 -9.53 -1.96
CA SER A 22 8.73 -9.08 -2.35
C SER A 22 9.76 -10.21 -2.27
N ASP A 23 11.00 -9.93 -2.65
CA ASP A 23 12.13 -10.85 -2.49
C ASP A 23 12.50 -11.12 -1.02
N TYR A 24 11.98 -10.31 -0.09
CA TYR A 24 12.28 -10.39 1.35
C TYR A 24 11.11 -10.92 2.17
N GLY A 25 10.04 -11.38 1.55
CA GLY A 25 8.81 -11.83 2.21
C GLY A 25 7.58 -11.04 1.77
N VAL A 26 6.49 -11.20 2.51
CA VAL A 26 5.17 -10.68 2.18
C VAL A 26 4.77 -9.60 3.16
N TYR A 27 4.29 -8.47 2.63
CA TYR A 27 3.83 -7.34 3.42
C TYR A 27 2.31 -7.20 3.32
N LEU A 28 1.67 -6.93 4.45
CA LEU A 28 0.31 -6.38 4.52
C LEU A 28 0.40 -4.91 4.91
N PHE A 29 0.06 -4.03 3.98
CA PHE A 29 -0.04 -2.59 4.25
C PHE A 29 -1.46 -2.24 4.67
N LEU A 30 -1.62 -1.64 5.85
CA LEU A 30 -2.91 -1.36 6.47
C LEU A 30 -3.28 0.12 6.35
N SER A 31 -4.42 0.42 5.72
CA SER A 31 -4.92 1.78 5.59
C SER A 31 -6.20 2.02 6.39
N ARG A 32 -6.34 3.23 6.95
CA ARG A 32 -7.60 3.70 7.56
C ARG A 32 -8.58 4.29 6.53
N SER A 33 -8.25 4.20 5.24
CA SER A 33 -9.04 4.74 4.15
C SER A 33 -9.22 3.72 3.04
N GLU A 34 -10.38 3.76 2.40
CA GLU A 34 -10.66 2.97 1.20
C GLU A 34 -9.99 3.59 -0.05
N LYS A 35 -9.57 4.86 0.05
CA LYS A 35 -8.92 5.58 -1.05
C LYS A 35 -7.49 5.10 -1.23
N ASP A 36 -6.95 5.37 -2.41
CA ASP A 36 -5.54 5.16 -2.67
C ASP A 36 -4.69 6.23 -1.98
N GLU A 37 -4.37 5.97 -0.71
CA GLU A 37 -3.53 6.78 0.15
C GLU A 37 -2.65 5.93 1.06
N GLY A 38 -1.59 6.55 1.59
CA GLY A 38 -0.56 5.87 2.36
C GLY A 38 -1.12 5.09 3.55
N THR A 39 -0.38 4.05 3.93
CA THR A 39 -0.76 3.17 5.04
C THR A 39 -0.20 3.66 6.36
N PHE A 40 -0.89 3.33 7.47
CA PHE A 40 -0.45 3.73 8.80
C PHE A 40 0.46 2.68 9.46
N ALA A 41 0.45 1.45 8.94
CA ALA A 41 1.24 0.34 9.43
C ALA A 41 1.49 -0.65 8.29
N ASP A 42 2.58 -1.40 8.42
CA ASP A 42 2.92 -2.57 7.63
C ASP A 42 3.19 -3.75 8.56
N GLU A 43 2.79 -4.94 8.12
CA GLU A 43 3.03 -6.21 8.81
C GLU A 43 3.78 -7.13 7.85
N TRP A 44 4.77 -7.88 8.36
CA TRP A 44 5.63 -8.75 7.56
C TRP A 44 5.38 -10.22 7.86
N TYR A 45 5.37 -11.03 6.81
CA TYR A 45 5.17 -12.48 6.85
C TYR A 45 6.20 -13.17 5.94
N GLU A 46 6.57 -14.40 6.30
CA GLU A 46 7.45 -15.22 5.47
C GLU A 46 6.73 -15.66 4.17
N TYR A 47 5.46 -16.07 4.29
CA TYR A 47 4.68 -16.68 3.19
C TYR A 47 3.37 -15.96 2.88
N VAL A 48 2.93 -16.05 1.61
CA VAL A 48 1.65 -15.48 1.15
C VAL A 48 0.47 -16.12 1.87
N SER A 49 0.52 -17.43 2.13
CA SER A 49 -0.52 -18.14 2.84
C SER A 49 -0.77 -17.60 4.25
N ASP A 50 0.29 -17.20 4.95
CA ASP A 50 0.19 -16.70 6.32
C ASP A 50 -0.44 -15.31 6.32
N ALA A 51 -0.02 -14.45 5.38
CA ALA A 51 -0.61 -13.13 5.19
C ALA A 51 -2.09 -13.21 4.75
N GLU A 52 -2.45 -14.15 3.86
CA GLU A 52 -3.83 -14.37 3.44
C GLU A 52 -4.70 -14.90 4.59
N ALA A 53 -4.20 -15.87 5.37
CA ALA A 53 -4.91 -16.40 6.53
C ALA A 53 -5.16 -15.32 7.59
N GLU A 54 -4.16 -14.49 7.88
CA GLU A 54 -4.31 -13.36 8.80
C GLU A 54 -5.35 -12.35 8.30
N ALA A 55 -5.31 -12.02 7.00
CA ALA A 55 -6.24 -11.08 6.41
C ALA A 55 -7.69 -11.60 6.43
N GLU A 56 -7.88 -12.91 6.22
CA GLU A 56 -9.18 -13.57 6.35
C GLU A 56 -9.66 -13.56 7.81
N GLU A 57 -8.81 -13.94 8.76
CA GLU A 57 -9.17 -14.02 10.19
C GLU A 57 -9.49 -12.64 10.80
N ARG A 58 -8.63 -11.63 10.57
CA ARG A 58 -8.77 -10.31 11.20
C ARG A 58 -9.70 -9.37 10.46
N PHE A 59 -9.71 -9.43 9.13
CA PHE A 59 -10.41 -8.46 8.30
C PHE A 59 -11.57 -9.07 7.51
N GLY A 60 -11.73 -10.39 7.52
CA GLY A 60 -12.76 -11.07 6.74
C GLY A 60 -12.53 -10.98 5.24
N ILE A 61 -11.29 -10.74 4.80
CA ILE A 61 -10.93 -10.67 3.38
C ILE A 61 -10.78 -12.09 2.85
N THR A 62 -11.81 -12.59 2.17
CA THR A 62 -11.76 -13.92 1.55
C THR A 62 -10.97 -13.90 0.25
N LYS A 63 -10.59 -15.08 -0.23
CA LYS A 63 -9.74 -15.26 -1.42
C LYS A 63 -10.27 -14.53 -2.68
N ASP A 64 -11.59 -14.49 -2.86
CA ASP A 64 -12.29 -13.88 -4.00
C ASP A 64 -12.40 -12.35 -3.93
N MET A 65 -12.07 -11.75 -2.80
CA MET A 65 -12.13 -10.29 -2.61
C MET A 65 -10.86 -9.57 -3.06
N TRP A 66 -9.76 -10.30 -3.22
CA TRP A 66 -8.49 -9.73 -3.66
C TRP A 66 -8.55 -9.30 -5.12
N ILE A 67 -8.17 -8.06 -5.37
CA ILE A 67 -8.01 -7.49 -6.70
C ILE A 67 -6.53 -7.36 -7.00
N GLU A 68 -6.06 -7.96 -8.10
CA GLU A 68 -4.69 -7.80 -8.56
C GLU A 68 -4.43 -6.36 -9.01
N VAL A 69 -3.27 -5.83 -8.63
CA VAL A 69 -2.79 -4.52 -9.06
C VAL A 69 -1.38 -4.65 -9.63
N PRO A 70 -0.97 -3.75 -10.55
CA PRO A 70 0.38 -3.78 -11.11
C PRO A 70 1.45 -3.77 -10.03
N GLU A 71 2.62 -4.33 -10.29
CA GLU A 71 3.78 -4.19 -9.41
C GLU A 71 4.18 -2.71 -9.25
N PRO A 72 4.76 -2.31 -8.11
CA PRO A 72 5.24 -0.95 -7.94
C PRO A 72 6.33 -0.65 -8.98
N GLN A 73 6.25 0.52 -9.62
CA GLN A 73 7.33 0.98 -10.50
C GLN A 73 8.62 1.17 -9.70
N ALA A 74 9.78 1.12 -10.36
CA ALA A 74 11.08 1.30 -9.71
C ALA A 74 11.13 2.59 -8.88
N GLY A 75 11.48 2.46 -7.60
CA GLY A 75 11.55 3.57 -6.64
C GLY A 75 10.20 4.05 -6.10
N CYS A 76 9.08 3.47 -6.54
CA CYS A 76 7.76 3.72 -5.98
C CYS A 76 7.50 2.86 -4.74
N GLN A 77 6.61 3.34 -3.89
CA GLN A 77 6.22 2.67 -2.67
C GLN A 77 5.20 1.56 -2.98
N PRO A 78 5.32 0.38 -2.35
CA PRO A 78 4.41 -0.74 -2.59
C PRO A 78 3.03 -0.56 -1.95
N ASP A 79 2.88 0.34 -0.98
CA ASP A 79 1.66 0.62 -0.19
C ASP A 79 0.64 1.55 -0.90
N TRP A 80 0.88 1.90 -2.17
CA TRP A 80 -0.03 2.65 -3.03
C TRP A 80 -0.37 1.86 -4.27
N ILE A 81 -1.62 1.90 -4.73
CA ILE A 81 -2.03 1.29 -6.00
C ILE A 81 -1.36 2.06 -7.15
N GLU A 82 -1.58 3.37 -7.20
CA GLU A 82 -0.94 4.25 -8.19
C GLU A 82 0.55 4.46 -7.87
N PRO A 83 1.41 4.72 -8.87
CA PRO A 83 2.82 4.98 -8.65
C PRO A 83 3.02 6.24 -7.79
N VAL A 84 3.55 6.04 -6.58
CA VAL A 84 3.90 7.11 -5.63
C VAL A 84 5.32 6.92 -5.15
N ARG A 85 6.10 7.99 -5.06
CA ARG A 85 7.49 7.94 -4.56
C ARG A 85 7.88 9.16 -3.76
N VAL A 86 9.02 9.08 -3.09
CA VAL A 86 9.68 10.22 -2.44
C VAL A 86 10.32 11.12 -3.50
N ARG A 87 9.99 12.41 -3.47
CA ARG A 87 10.56 13.40 -4.40
C ARG A 87 12.09 13.43 -4.29
N GLY A 88 12.77 13.57 -5.41
CA GLY A 88 14.23 13.68 -5.45
C GLY A 88 15.01 12.38 -5.21
N ARG A 89 14.36 11.30 -4.74
CA ARG A 89 15.03 10.01 -4.46
C ARG A 89 15.79 9.44 -5.66
N LYS A 90 15.22 9.54 -6.86
CA LYS A 90 15.87 9.06 -8.10
C LYS A 90 17.14 9.83 -8.48
N TYR A 91 17.36 11.01 -7.90
CA TYR A 91 18.53 11.85 -8.14
C TYR A 91 19.55 11.77 -7.00
N GLY A 92 19.32 10.92 -5.99
CA GLY A 92 20.17 10.85 -4.80
C GLY A 92 19.90 11.95 -3.76
N GLU A 93 18.87 12.78 -3.96
CA GLU A 93 18.51 13.91 -3.10
C GLU A 93 17.08 13.75 -2.56
N PRO A 94 16.80 12.76 -1.70
CA PRO A 94 15.46 12.48 -1.23
C PRO A 94 14.93 13.58 -0.31
N GLU A 95 13.77 14.13 -0.65
CA GLU A 95 13.00 15.01 0.22
C GLU A 95 12.01 14.19 1.05
N TYR A 96 12.50 13.60 2.14
CA TYR A 96 11.67 12.78 3.03
C TYR A 96 10.43 13.54 3.51
N GLY A 97 9.27 12.88 3.44
CA GLY A 97 7.97 13.49 3.75
C GLY A 97 7.30 14.20 2.56
N VAL A 98 8.00 14.41 1.44
CA VAL A 98 7.41 14.95 0.21
C VAL A 98 7.18 13.81 -0.78
N LEU A 99 5.92 13.41 -0.93
CA LEU A 99 5.51 12.37 -1.88
C LEU A 99 5.02 12.99 -3.18
N GLU A 100 5.26 12.30 -4.29
CA GLU A 100 4.74 12.64 -5.61
C GLU A 100 4.05 11.42 -6.24
N ARG A 101 2.93 11.66 -6.92
CA ARG A 101 2.17 10.66 -7.69
C ARG A 101 2.37 10.88 -9.18
N LEU A 102 2.45 9.81 -9.96
CA LEU A 102 2.43 9.89 -11.41
C LEU A 102 1.01 10.17 -11.93
N VAL A 103 0.81 11.31 -12.59
CA VAL A 103 -0.47 11.73 -13.18
C VAL A 103 -0.20 12.15 -14.62
N ASN A 104 -0.82 11.47 -15.59
CA ASN A 104 -0.64 11.74 -17.02
C ASN A 104 0.83 11.79 -17.49
N GLY A 105 1.70 10.97 -16.90
CA GLY A 105 3.13 10.92 -17.21
C GLY A 105 4.00 11.94 -16.45
N GLU A 106 3.40 12.82 -15.66
CA GLU A 106 4.09 13.83 -14.86
C GLU A 106 4.02 13.51 -13.36
N TRP A 107 5.08 13.84 -12.62
CA TRP A 107 5.12 13.65 -11.18
C TRP A 107 4.59 14.88 -10.46
N VAL A 108 3.47 14.71 -9.74
CA VAL A 108 2.77 15.79 -9.04
C VAL A 108 2.85 15.57 -7.54
N VAL A 109 3.24 16.61 -6.80
CA VAL A 109 3.35 16.55 -5.34
C VAL A 109 1.98 16.28 -4.71
N ILE A 110 1.94 15.30 -3.80
CA ILE A 110 0.76 14.98 -3.00
C ILE A 110 0.69 15.99 -1.85
N PRO A 111 -0.40 16.78 -1.72
CA PRO A 111 -0.55 17.73 -0.62
C PRO A 111 -0.58 17.00 0.73
N GLN A 112 0.37 17.31 1.61
CA GLN A 112 0.35 16.78 2.97
C GLN A 112 -0.72 17.50 3.80
N LYS A 113 -1.69 16.75 4.33
CA LYS A 113 -2.56 17.28 5.40
C LYS A 113 -1.71 17.35 6.66
N ARG A 114 -1.26 18.54 7.04
CA ARG A 114 -0.65 18.75 8.36
C ARG A 114 -1.65 18.30 9.42
N PRO A 115 -1.30 17.38 10.34
CA PRO A 115 -2.14 17.17 11.51
C PRO A 115 -2.27 18.51 12.25
N LYS A 116 -3.50 18.88 12.59
CA LYS A 116 -3.78 20.02 13.47
C LYS A 116 -3.42 19.67 14.90
#